data_AF-A0A916QQT5-F1
#
_entry.id   AF-A0A916QQT5-F1
#
_cell.length_a   1.000
_cell.length_b   1.000
_cell.length_c   1.000
_cell.angle_alpha   90.00
_cell.angle_beta   90.00
_cell.angle_gamma   90.00
#
_symmetry.space_group_name_H-M   'P 1'
#
loop_
_entity.id
_entity.type
_entity.pdbx_description
1 polymer ?
#
loop_
_entity_poly.entity_id
_entity_poly.type
_entity_poly.pdbx_seq_one_letter_code
_entity_poly.pdbx_strand_id
1 'polypeptide(L)'
;MNFSPELISLAKYLAGEFDNSTQAIADPAWYVQLRLWHRPIPITLFPEPSIALFAEQANILKLDQPYRPRVMQLRQLSDSPISLQIQYYLPKDVPSILGSGRNPDILKQLKPSQLEFLPGCTLEVINHNHSQSNEYFQATLAPGKVCGFTYQGQYYQVELGFEVNAQEFLSYLNVG
;
A
#
# COMPACT_ATOMS: atom_id res chain seq x y z
N MET A 1 -11.40 19.89 2.95
CA MET A 1 -11.77 18.59 2.40
C MET A 1 -12.37 17.77 3.53
N ASN A 2 -13.50 17.11 3.30
CA ASN A 2 -14.11 16.22 4.28
C ASN A 2 -14.01 14.80 3.73
N PHE A 3 -13.26 13.93 4.41
CA PHE A 3 -13.13 12.52 4.05
C PHE A 3 -14.16 11.72 4.84
N SER A 4 -14.68 10.62 4.29
CA SER A 4 -15.58 9.77 5.07
C SER A 4 -14.87 9.13 6.27
N PRO A 5 -15.62 8.79 7.34
CA PRO A 5 -15.07 8.06 8.47
C PRO A 5 -14.36 6.77 8.05
N GLU A 6 -14.91 6.04 7.07
CA GLU A 6 -14.35 4.77 6.58
C GLU A 6 -12.99 4.98 5.88
N LEU A 7 -12.87 6.01 5.03
CA LEU A 7 -11.59 6.35 4.39
C LEU A 7 -10.54 6.74 5.44
N ILE A 8 -10.95 7.46 6.48
CA ILE A 8 -10.08 7.85 7.59
C ILE A 8 -9.66 6.62 8.41
N SER A 9 -10.57 5.69 8.72
CA SER A 9 -10.26 4.45 9.44
C SER A 9 -9.30 3.56 8.65
N LEU A 10 -9.58 3.33 7.36
CA LEU A 10 -8.69 2.59 6.47
C LEU A 10 -7.28 3.18 6.44
N ALA A 11 -7.17 4.51 6.27
CA ALA A 11 -5.87 5.18 6.26
C ALA A 11 -5.14 5.07 7.60
N LYS A 12 -5.87 5.13 8.73
CA LYS A 12 -5.29 4.97 10.08
C LYS A 12 -4.75 3.55 10.29
N TYR A 13 -5.49 2.51 9.87
CA TYR A 13 -5.05 1.13 10.02
C TYR A 13 -3.86 0.81 9.11
N LEU A 14 -3.81 1.41 7.92
CA LEU A 14 -2.69 1.22 7.00
C LEU A 14 -1.44 2.01 7.40
N ALA A 15 -1.56 3.17 8.05
CA ALA A 15 -0.41 3.99 8.41
C ALA A 15 0.33 3.44 9.63
N GLY A 16 1.56 2.97 9.45
CA GLY A 16 2.32 2.36 10.54
C GLY A 16 3.58 1.64 10.11
N GLU A 17 4.13 0.87 11.04
CA GLU A 17 5.23 -0.07 10.81
C GLU A 17 4.74 -1.46 11.14
N PHE A 18 5.06 -2.42 10.28
CA PHE A 18 4.63 -3.80 10.40
C PHE A 18 5.85 -4.71 10.29
N ASP A 19 5.78 -5.89 10.90
CA ASP A 19 6.72 -6.98 10.69
C ASP A 19 6.00 -8.33 10.75
N ASN A 20 6.61 -9.33 10.15
CA ASN A 20 6.11 -10.70 10.16
C ASN A 20 6.98 -11.63 11.02
N SER A 21 7.59 -11.10 12.09
CA SER A 21 8.57 -11.85 12.89
C SER A 21 8.01 -13.18 13.41
N THR A 22 6.78 -13.18 13.92
CA THR A 22 6.11 -14.40 14.40
C THR A 22 5.98 -15.45 13.30
N GLN A 23 5.56 -15.05 12.09
CA GLN A 23 5.41 -15.94 10.93
C GLN A 23 6.77 -16.47 10.45
N ALA A 24 7.77 -15.59 10.31
CA ALA A 24 9.09 -15.95 9.82
C ALA A 24 9.87 -16.84 10.81
N ILE A 25 9.66 -16.68 12.12
CA ILE A 25 10.25 -17.56 13.14
C ILE A 25 9.57 -18.94 13.12
N ALA A 26 8.25 -18.98 12.94
CA ALA A 26 7.51 -20.25 12.89
C ALA A 26 7.89 -21.07 11.64
N ASP A 27 8.00 -20.43 10.48
CA ASP A 27 8.19 -21.08 9.18
C ASP A 27 9.34 -20.44 8.35
N PRO A 28 10.59 -20.47 8.84
CA PRO A 28 11.72 -19.72 8.25
C PRO A 28 12.16 -20.22 6.87
N ALA A 29 11.76 -21.44 6.50
CA ALA A 29 12.02 -21.99 5.16
C ALA A 29 11.15 -21.31 4.08
N TRP A 30 9.99 -20.75 4.47
CA TRP A 30 8.99 -20.20 3.57
C TRP A 30 8.90 -18.68 3.66
N TYR A 31 9.13 -18.11 4.84
CA TYR A 31 8.96 -16.68 5.08
C TYR A 31 10.25 -16.02 5.50
N VAL A 32 10.69 -15.09 4.67
CA VAL A 32 11.72 -14.12 5.03
C VAL A 32 11.13 -13.17 6.07
N GLN A 33 11.91 -12.85 7.11
CA GLN A 33 11.52 -11.83 8.09
C GLN A 33 11.70 -10.43 7.49
N LEU A 34 10.59 -9.70 7.41
CA LEU A 34 10.49 -8.39 6.77
C LEU A 34 10.06 -7.33 7.78
N ARG A 35 10.48 -6.09 7.51
CA ARG A 35 9.87 -4.87 8.04
C ARG A 35 9.18 -4.15 6.90
N LEU A 36 7.98 -3.65 7.14
CA LEU A 36 7.17 -2.86 6.20
C LEU A 36 6.84 -1.52 6.84
N TRP A 37 7.00 -0.44 6.10
CA TRP A 37 6.65 0.91 6.50
C TRP A 37 5.59 1.47 5.59
N HIS A 38 4.51 1.98 6.17
CA HIS A 38 3.50 2.78 5.50
C HIS A 38 3.50 4.19 6.08
N ARG A 39 3.91 5.18 5.29
CA ARG A 39 4.06 6.58 5.74
C ARG A 39 3.06 7.48 5.05
N PRO A 40 2.30 8.30 5.79
CA PRO A 40 1.50 9.36 5.18
C PRO A 40 2.38 10.30 4.35
N ILE A 41 1.90 10.68 3.17
CA ILE A 41 2.55 11.66 2.29
C ILE A 41 1.59 12.83 2.02
N PRO A 42 2.09 13.96 1.48
CA PRO A 42 1.25 15.15 1.29
C PRO A 42 -0.02 14.87 0.47
N ILE A 43 -1.18 15.27 1.00
CA ILE A 43 -2.49 15.11 0.32
C ILE A 43 -2.58 15.89 -1.00
N THR A 44 -1.69 16.87 -1.20
CA THR A 44 -1.61 17.68 -2.43
C THR A 44 -0.93 16.96 -3.59
N LEU A 45 -0.50 15.72 -3.40
CA LEU A 45 0.16 14.91 -4.42
C LEU A 45 -0.79 14.50 -5.57
N PHE A 46 -2.10 14.56 -5.34
CA PHE A 46 -3.09 14.22 -6.34
C PHE A 46 -4.11 15.37 -6.46
N PRO A 47 -4.63 15.63 -7.68
CA PRO A 47 -5.58 16.73 -7.89
C PRO A 47 -6.94 16.45 -7.26
N GLU A 48 -7.38 15.18 -7.23
CA GLU A 48 -8.60 14.77 -6.55
C GLU A 48 -8.43 14.60 -5.03
N PRO A 49 -9.46 14.90 -4.22
CA PRO A 49 -9.45 14.67 -2.78
C PRO A 49 -9.16 13.21 -2.44
N SER A 50 -8.03 12.96 -1.79
CA SER A 50 -7.58 11.61 -1.42
C SER A 50 -6.62 11.64 -0.24
N ILE A 51 -6.42 10.47 0.37
CA ILE A 51 -5.33 10.24 1.33
C ILE A 51 -4.26 9.44 0.60
N ALA A 52 -2.98 9.74 0.85
CA ALA A 52 -1.89 9.07 0.20
C ALA A 52 -0.90 8.50 1.23
N LEU A 53 -0.43 7.29 0.96
CA LEU A 53 0.57 6.57 1.75
C LEU A 53 1.73 6.15 0.86
N PHE A 54 2.93 6.24 1.36
CA PHE A 54 4.12 5.61 0.82
C PHE A 54 4.32 4.25 1.49
N ALA A 55 4.57 3.20 0.72
CA ALA A 55 4.89 1.86 1.21
C ALA A 55 6.30 1.45 0.80
N GLU A 56 7.06 0.91 1.73
CA GLU A 56 8.41 0.38 1.50
C GLU A 56 8.69 -0.75 2.46
N GLN A 57 9.44 -1.75 2.02
CA GLN A 57 9.79 -2.90 2.84
C GLN A 57 11.28 -3.22 2.77
N ALA A 58 11.79 -3.90 3.79
CA ALA A 58 13.16 -4.38 3.85
C ALA A 58 13.22 -5.75 4.54
N ASN A 59 14.26 -6.52 4.23
CA ASN A 59 14.65 -7.65 5.06
C ASN A 59 15.17 -7.11 6.40
N ILE A 60 14.81 -7.76 7.52
CA ILE A 60 15.24 -7.32 8.86
C ILE A 60 16.77 -7.27 9.01
N LEU A 61 17.51 -8.09 8.27
CA LEU A 61 18.97 -8.13 8.27
C LEU A 61 19.61 -7.03 7.41
N LYS A 62 18.82 -6.32 6.59
CA LYS A 62 19.27 -5.30 5.63
C LYS A 62 18.32 -4.10 5.61
N LEU A 63 18.03 -3.53 6.79
CA LEU A 63 17.13 -2.36 6.93
C LEU A 63 17.65 -1.08 6.24
N ASP A 64 18.90 -1.07 5.80
CA ASP A 64 19.56 -0.05 4.99
C ASP A 64 19.41 -0.28 3.47
N GLN A 65 18.92 -1.45 3.05
CA GLN A 65 18.66 -1.82 1.66
C GLN A 65 17.17 -2.14 1.47
N PRO A 66 16.28 -1.17 1.75
CA PRO A 66 14.87 -1.36 1.46
C PRO A 66 14.64 -1.49 -0.04
N TYR A 67 13.50 -2.07 -0.38
CA TYR A 67 13.13 -2.36 -1.75
C TYR A 67 11.63 -2.21 -1.96
N ARG A 68 11.26 -2.22 -3.24
CA ARG A 68 9.88 -2.17 -3.70
C ARG A 68 9.06 -1.01 -3.13
N PRO A 69 9.55 0.24 -3.27
CA PRO A 69 8.73 1.38 -2.91
C PRO A 69 7.46 1.45 -3.78
N ARG A 70 6.35 1.85 -3.16
CA ARG A 70 5.07 2.13 -3.84
C ARG A 70 4.40 3.35 -3.21
N VAL A 71 3.61 4.07 -4.00
CA VAL A 71 2.66 5.04 -3.47
C VAL A 71 1.25 4.48 -3.63
N MET A 72 0.48 4.54 -2.56
CA MET A 72 -0.92 4.15 -2.49
C MET A 72 -1.76 5.41 -2.35
N GLN A 73 -2.70 5.60 -3.27
CA GLN A 73 -3.69 6.66 -3.16
C GLN A 73 -5.04 6.06 -2.80
N LEU A 74 -5.53 6.41 -1.62
CA LEU A 74 -6.81 5.97 -1.07
C LEU A 74 -7.86 7.00 -1.44
N ARG A 75 -8.89 6.56 -2.16
CA ARG A 75 -9.96 7.42 -2.69
C ARG A 75 -11.31 6.91 -2.20
N GLN A 76 -12.23 7.86 -2.00
CA GLN A 76 -13.65 7.56 -1.90
C GLN A 76 -14.32 7.86 -3.23
N LEU A 77 -15.18 6.95 -3.70
CA LEU A 77 -15.98 7.15 -4.90
C LEU A 77 -17.40 7.57 -4.49
N SER A 78 -17.84 8.74 -4.96
CA SER A 78 -19.15 9.31 -4.62
C SER A 78 -20.33 8.60 -5.28
N ASP A 79 -20.11 8.00 -6.45
CA ASP A 79 -21.17 7.50 -7.35
C ASP A 79 -21.01 6.01 -7.71
N SER A 80 -20.35 5.22 -6.84
CA SER A 80 -20.06 3.80 -7.09
C SER A 80 -20.64 2.92 -5.99
N PRO A 81 -21.14 1.70 -6.31
CA PRO A 81 -21.49 0.72 -5.28
C PRO A 81 -20.28 0.32 -4.42
N ILE A 82 -19.06 0.46 -4.97
CA ILE A 82 -17.80 0.33 -4.24
C ILE A 82 -17.39 1.73 -3.76
N SER A 83 -17.45 1.94 -2.46
CA SER A 83 -17.23 3.27 -1.86
C SER A 83 -15.76 3.66 -1.76
N LEU A 84 -14.83 2.70 -1.73
CA LEU A 84 -13.41 2.95 -1.49
C LEU A 84 -12.52 2.22 -2.51
N GLN A 85 -11.46 2.88 -2.96
CA GLN A 85 -10.44 2.30 -3.84
C GLN A 85 -9.03 2.69 -3.42
N ILE A 86 -8.06 1.84 -3.76
CA ILE A 86 -6.64 2.13 -3.61
C ILE A 86 -5.94 1.99 -4.94
N GLN A 87 -5.41 3.09 -5.46
CA GLN A 87 -4.59 3.10 -6.66
C GLN A 87 -3.10 3.03 -6.30
N TYR A 88 -2.37 2.09 -6.90
CA TYR A 88 -0.92 2.03 -6.77
C TYR A 88 -0.20 2.86 -7.85
N TYR A 89 0.91 3.47 -7.44
CA TYR A 89 1.83 4.19 -8.31
C TYR A 89 3.27 3.70 -8.08
N LEU A 90 4.07 3.72 -9.15
CA LEU A 90 5.49 3.46 -9.11
C LEU A 90 6.28 4.77 -9.07
N PRO A 91 7.17 4.98 -8.10
CA PRO A 91 8.14 6.08 -8.16
C PRO A 91 9.08 5.92 -9.35
N LYS A 92 9.21 6.95 -10.19
CA LYS A 92 10.04 6.91 -11.40
C LYS A 92 11.54 6.87 -11.08
N ASP A 93 11.95 7.59 -10.04
CA ASP A 93 13.32 7.59 -9.52
C ASP A 93 13.36 6.86 -8.18
N VAL A 94 13.36 5.52 -8.25
CA VAL A 94 13.42 4.65 -7.07
C VAL A 94 14.62 5.00 -6.17
N PRO A 95 15.86 5.10 -6.68
CA PRO A 95 17.03 5.45 -5.85
C PRO A 95 16.84 6.70 -5.00
N SER A 96 16.19 7.75 -5.53
CA SER A 96 15.97 9.01 -4.81
C SER A 96 15.06 8.88 -3.57
N ILE A 97 14.27 7.81 -3.49
CA ILE A 97 13.27 7.66 -2.42
C ILE A 97 13.50 6.45 -1.51
N LEU A 98 14.47 5.58 -1.83
CA LEU A 98 14.77 4.44 -0.97
C LEU A 98 15.15 4.89 0.44
N GLY A 99 14.64 4.18 1.44
CA GLY A 99 14.85 4.51 2.86
C GLY A 99 13.86 5.53 3.42
N SER A 100 12.95 6.04 2.58
CA SER A 100 11.90 6.96 3.02
C SER A 100 10.93 6.36 4.05
N GLY A 101 10.85 5.02 4.12
CA GLY A 101 10.12 4.31 5.17
C GLY A 101 10.68 4.63 6.56
N ARG A 102 11.99 4.82 6.68
CA ARG A 102 12.67 5.19 7.94
C ARG A 102 12.92 6.69 8.05
N ASN A 103 13.01 7.38 6.92
CA ASN A 103 13.23 8.82 6.83
C ASN A 103 12.11 9.51 6.01
N PRO A 104 10.91 9.69 6.60
CA PRO A 104 9.75 10.20 5.87
C PRO A 104 9.90 11.66 5.41
N ASP A 105 10.90 12.40 5.88
CA ASP A 105 11.15 13.78 5.44
C ASP A 105 11.47 13.87 3.93
N ILE A 106 12.05 12.81 3.36
CA ILE A 106 12.31 12.69 1.91
C ILE A 106 10.99 12.81 1.12
N LEU A 107 9.88 12.29 1.67
CA LEU A 107 8.57 12.25 1.02
C LEU A 107 7.89 13.62 0.96
N LYS A 108 8.32 14.60 1.74
CA LYS A 108 7.74 15.95 1.76
C LYS A 108 7.90 16.68 0.42
N GLN A 109 8.91 16.31 -0.36
CA GLN A 109 9.21 16.94 -1.65
C GLN A 109 8.70 16.15 -2.85
N LEU A 110 8.03 15.01 -2.62
CA LEU A 110 7.52 14.16 -3.68
C LEU A 110 6.46 14.91 -4.50
N LYS A 111 6.61 14.86 -5.83
CA LYS A 111 5.72 15.53 -6.78
C LYS A 111 4.93 14.52 -7.61
N PRO A 112 3.73 14.89 -8.09
CA PRO A 112 2.92 14.02 -8.94
C PRO A 112 3.68 13.56 -10.19
N SER A 113 4.52 14.42 -10.78
CA SER A 113 5.31 14.11 -11.98
C SER A 113 6.36 13.02 -11.77
N GLN A 114 6.76 12.75 -10.52
CA GLN A 114 7.71 11.69 -10.16
C GLN A 114 7.03 10.33 -9.97
N LEU A 115 5.71 10.25 -10.13
CA LEU A 115 4.94 9.02 -10.05
C LEU A 115 4.52 8.54 -11.43
N GLU A 116 4.58 7.23 -11.61
CA GLU A 116 4.03 6.51 -12.74
C GLU A 116 2.72 5.83 -12.29
N PHE A 117 1.65 6.10 -13.04
CA PHE A 117 0.34 5.51 -12.81
C PHE A 117 0.31 4.06 -13.31
N LEU A 118 -0.21 3.14 -12.49
CA LEU A 118 -0.31 1.73 -12.82
C LEU A 118 -1.79 1.34 -13.07
N PRO A 119 -2.28 1.39 -14.32
CA PRO A 119 -3.71 1.30 -14.62
C PRO A 119 -4.38 -0.03 -14.21
N GLY A 120 -3.61 -1.11 -14.08
CA GLY A 120 -4.12 -2.43 -13.64
C GLY A 120 -4.02 -2.67 -12.13
N CYS A 121 -3.50 -1.71 -11.37
CA CYS A 121 -3.16 -1.88 -9.95
C CYS A 121 -4.07 -1.02 -9.05
N THR A 122 -5.38 -1.09 -9.32
CA THR A 122 -6.43 -0.48 -8.49
C THR A 122 -7.11 -1.58 -7.68
N LEU A 123 -7.08 -1.46 -6.35
CA LEU A 123 -7.84 -2.34 -5.47
C LEU A 123 -9.19 -1.73 -5.15
N GLU A 124 -10.22 -2.57 -5.19
CA GLU A 124 -11.54 -2.30 -4.62
C GLU A 124 -11.48 -2.65 -3.13
N VAL A 125 -12.01 -1.77 -2.27
CA VAL A 125 -11.98 -1.97 -0.82
C VAL A 125 -13.38 -2.16 -0.28
N ILE A 126 -13.58 -3.27 0.42
CA ILE A 126 -14.82 -3.61 1.13
C ILE A 126 -14.55 -3.43 2.62
N ASN A 127 -15.39 -2.63 3.28
CA ASN A 127 -15.43 -2.56 4.74
C ASN A 127 -16.38 -3.64 5.26
N HIS A 128 -15.85 -4.60 6.00
CA HIS A 128 -16.62 -5.63 6.68
C HIS A 128 -16.90 -5.18 8.12
N ASN A 129 -17.91 -4.33 8.26
CA ASN A 129 -18.33 -3.81 9.57
C ASN A 129 -19.41 -4.71 10.19
N HIS A 130 -18.97 -5.74 10.92
CA HIS A 130 -19.88 -6.61 11.69
C HIS A 130 -20.23 -6.00 13.06
N SER A 131 -19.29 -5.23 13.64
CA SER A 131 -19.42 -4.37 14.83
C SER A 131 -18.17 -3.48 14.91
N GLN A 132 -18.20 -2.36 15.66
CA GLN A 132 -17.03 -1.48 15.79
C GLN A 132 -15.76 -2.19 16.30
N SER A 133 -15.90 -3.30 17.04
CA SER A 133 -14.76 -4.08 17.55
C SER A 133 -14.18 -5.07 16.54
N ASN A 134 -14.93 -5.41 15.49
CA ASN A 134 -14.58 -6.46 14.52
C ASN A 134 -14.53 -5.89 13.09
N GLU A 135 -14.39 -4.57 12.95
CA GLU A 135 -14.22 -3.92 11.66
C GLU A 135 -12.88 -4.33 11.04
N TYR A 136 -12.91 -4.77 9.79
CA TYR A 136 -11.72 -4.92 8.97
C TYR A 136 -12.03 -4.52 7.53
N PHE A 137 -10.99 -4.10 6.81
CA PHE A 137 -11.07 -3.77 5.40
C PHE A 137 -10.39 -4.87 4.61
N GLN A 138 -11.04 -5.30 3.53
CA GLN A 138 -10.49 -6.22 2.56
C GLN A 138 -10.31 -5.49 1.24
N ALA A 139 -9.10 -5.55 0.68
CA ALA A 139 -8.74 -4.90 -0.57
C ALA A 139 -8.31 -5.95 -1.60
N THR A 140 -9.02 -6.02 -2.73
CA THR A 140 -8.78 -6.99 -3.80
C THR A 140 -8.74 -6.31 -5.15
N LEU A 141 -8.04 -6.89 -6.12
CA LEU A 141 -8.24 -6.53 -7.51
C LEU A 141 -9.66 -6.92 -7.94
N ALA A 142 -10.25 -6.16 -8.86
CA ALA A 142 -11.51 -6.54 -9.46
C ALA A 142 -11.40 -7.92 -10.15
N PRO A 143 -12.46 -8.74 -10.20
CA PRO A 143 -12.42 -10.08 -10.78
C PRO A 143 -11.81 -10.10 -12.19
N GLY A 144 -10.84 -11.01 -12.40
CA GLY A 144 -10.15 -11.18 -13.69
C GLY A 144 -9.16 -10.07 -14.05
N LYS A 145 -8.85 -9.15 -13.12
CA LYS A 145 -7.79 -8.16 -13.30
C LYS A 145 -6.49 -8.63 -12.67
N VAL A 146 -5.38 -8.24 -13.30
CA VAL A 146 -4.02 -8.42 -12.79
C VAL A 146 -3.30 -7.08 -12.78
N CYS A 147 -2.44 -6.87 -11.79
CA CYS A 147 -1.59 -5.69 -11.70
C CYS A 147 -0.32 -5.92 -12.52
N GLY A 148 -0.24 -5.25 -13.68
CA GLY A 148 0.91 -5.28 -14.57
C GLY A 148 1.83 -4.08 -14.38
N PHE A 149 3.15 -4.29 -14.32
CA PHE A 149 4.13 -3.20 -14.30
C PHE A 149 5.49 -3.65 -14.86
N THR A 150 6.26 -2.69 -15.37
CA THR A 150 7.65 -2.95 -15.80
C THR A 150 8.61 -2.54 -14.70
N TYR A 151 9.57 -3.40 -14.38
CA TYR A 151 10.64 -3.11 -13.42
C TYR A 151 11.96 -3.65 -13.97
N GLN A 152 12.98 -2.79 -14.03
CA GLN A 152 14.30 -3.13 -14.59
C GLN A 152 14.24 -3.78 -15.99
N GLY A 153 13.33 -3.30 -16.85
CA GLY A 153 13.15 -3.79 -18.21
C GLY A 153 12.42 -5.13 -18.34
N GLN A 154 11.96 -5.72 -17.23
CA GLN A 154 11.13 -6.93 -17.22
C GLN A 154 9.69 -6.57 -16.86
N TYR A 155 8.74 -7.17 -17.56
CA TYR A 155 7.31 -7.00 -17.28
C TYR A 155 6.85 -8.07 -16.28
N TYR A 156 6.13 -7.64 -15.25
CA TYR A 156 5.58 -8.50 -14.20
C TYR A 156 4.07 -8.38 -14.16
N GLN A 157 3.41 -9.48 -13.84
CA GLN A 157 1.99 -9.52 -13.49
C GLN A 157 1.83 -10.12 -12.11
N VAL A 158 1.03 -9.47 -11.28
CA VAL A 158 0.76 -9.92 -9.92
C VAL A 158 -0.72 -9.83 -9.61
N GLU A 159 -1.19 -10.80 -8.84
CA GLU A 159 -2.41 -10.67 -8.06
C GLU A 159 -1.99 -10.15 -6.68
N LEU A 160 -2.54 -9.01 -6.26
CA LEU A 160 -2.27 -8.43 -4.97
C LEU A 160 -3.56 -8.09 -4.24
N GLY A 161 -3.47 -8.11 -2.92
CA GLY A 161 -4.53 -7.64 -2.04
C GLY A 161 -4.08 -7.72 -0.58
N PHE A 162 -4.96 -7.27 0.30
CA PHE A 162 -4.70 -7.31 1.73
C PHE A 162 -5.99 -7.30 2.54
N GLU A 163 -5.85 -7.64 3.82
CA GLU A 163 -6.82 -7.38 4.88
C GLU A 163 -6.16 -6.57 5.98
N VAL A 164 -6.89 -5.61 6.55
CA VAL A 164 -6.36 -4.75 7.61
C VAL A 164 -7.42 -4.39 8.63
N ASN A 165 -7.04 -4.42 9.90
CA ASN A 165 -7.83 -3.92 11.03
C ASN A 165 -6.92 -3.13 11.98
N ALA A 166 -7.42 -2.79 13.17
CA ALA A 166 -6.67 -2.01 14.15
C ALA A 166 -5.47 -2.76 14.76
N GLN A 167 -5.35 -4.08 14.58
CA GLN A 167 -4.33 -4.92 15.19
C GLN A 167 -3.33 -5.50 14.18
N GLU A 168 -3.76 -5.82 12.96
CA GLU A 168 -2.94 -6.55 11.99
C GLU A 168 -3.15 -6.08 10.54
N PHE A 169 -2.13 -6.38 9.73
CA PHE A 169 -2.11 -6.19 8.29
C PHE A 169 -1.67 -7.51 7.64
N LEU A 170 -2.57 -8.12 6.88
CA LEU A 170 -2.34 -9.36 6.16
C LEU A 170 -2.24 -9.03 4.67
N SER A 171 -1.07 -9.21 4.07
CA SER A 171 -0.89 -8.97 2.63
C SER A 171 -0.60 -10.27 1.90
N TYR A 172 -1.10 -10.36 0.67
CA TYR A 172 -0.82 -11.45 -0.23
C TYR A 172 -0.44 -10.92 -1.60
N LEU A 173 0.49 -11.63 -2.23
CA LEU A 173 0.99 -11.30 -3.55
C LEU A 173 1.39 -12.59 -4.26
N ASN A 174 0.65 -12.91 -5.31
CA ASN A 174 0.99 -14.02 -6.19
C ASN A 174 1.62 -13.45 -7.46
N VAL A 175 2.81 -13.94 -7.80
CA VAL A 175 3.45 -13.63 -9.07
C VAL A 175 3.01 -14.70 -10.06
N GLY A 176 2.36 -14.27 -11.14
CA GLY A 176 1.94 -15.15 -12.24
C GLY A 176 3.06 -15.47 -13.20
#